data_AF-A0A0G2Z7U3-F1
#
_entry.id   AF-A0A0G2Z7U3-F1
#
_cell.length_a   1.000
_cell.length_b   1.000
_cell.length_c   1.000
_cell.angle_alpha   90.00
_cell.angle_beta   90.00
_cell.angle_gamma   90.00
#
_symmetry.space_group_name_H-M   'P 1'
#
loop_
_entity.id
_entity.type
_entity.pdbx_description
1 polymer ?
#
loop_
_entity_poly.entity_id
_entity_poly.type
_entity_poly.pdbx_seq_one_letter_code
_entity_poly.pdbx_strand_id
1 'polypeptide(L)'
;MEKVIGVCGCICSDCRIYGKDCPGCRAIEGKPCWLHEVGLEICDFYECCVIDKGLEHCGECTEIPCDKFWKNKNPAWTEEQHKKIVEERVVLLKGLAGR
;
A
#
# COMPACT_ATOMS: atom_id res chain seq x y z
N MET A 1 -8.11 18.61 -3.90
CA MET A 1 -8.31 17.37 -4.68
C MET A 1 -8.34 16.23 -3.68
N GLU A 2 -9.29 15.31 -3.80
CA GLU A 2 -9.41 14.16 -2.92
C GLU A 2 -8.22 13.21 -3.15
N LYS A 3 -7.58 12.74 -2.07
CA LYS A 3 -6.45 11.81 -2.17
C LYS A 3 -6.99 10.40 -2.35
N VAL A 4 -6.55 9.72 -3.41
CA VAL A 4 -6.81 8.28 -3.58
C VAL A 4 -5.70 7.51 -2.90
N ILE A 5 -6.07 6.65 -1.95
CA ILE A 5 -5.14 5.92 -1.09
C ILE A 5 -5.31 4.43 -1.34
N GLY A 6 -4.22 3.74 -1.66
CA GLY A 6 -4.20 2.29 -1.78
C GLY A 6 -4.31 1.62 -0.40
N VAL A 7 -4.65 0.33 -0.37
CA VAL A 7 -4.82 -0.43 0.88
C VAL A 7 -3.59 -0.41 1.81
N CYS A 8 -2.40 -0.19 1.25
CA CYS A 8 -1.13 -0.09 1.96
C CYS A 8 -0.72 1.34 2.36
N GLY A 9 -1.56 2.35 2.08
CA GLY A 9 -1.26 3.76 2.37
C GLY A 9 -0.47 4.49 1.29
N CYS A 10 -0.16 3.84 0.16
CA CYS A 10 0.38 4.53 -1.01
C CYS A 10 -0.63 5.56 -1.54
N ILE A 11 -0.18 6.79 -1.81
CA ILE A 11 -1.01 7.84 -2.41
C ILE A 11 -1.08 7.59 -3.92
N CYS A 12 -2.10 6.87 -4.36
CA CYS A 12 -2.33 6.57 -5.77
C CYS A 12 -2.54 7.84 -6.59
N SER A 13 -3.18 8.87 -6.03
CA SER A 13 -3.38 10.15 -6.73
C SER A 13 -2.08 10.88 -7.08
N ASP A 14 -0.97 10.58 -6.41
CA ASP A 14 0.36 11.15 -6.69
C ASP A 14 1.14 10.28 -7.70
N CYS A 15 0.59 9.14 -8.10
CA CYS A 15 1.21 8.19 -9.02
C CYS A 15 0.93 8.56 -10.47
N ARG A 16 2.00 8.71 -11.28
CA ARG A 16 1.92 9.13 -12.69
C ARG A 16 1.06 8.23 -13.60
N ILE A 17 0.87 6.96 -13.21
CA ILE A 17 0.11 5.96 -13.98
C ILE A 17 -1.33 5.79 -13.48
N TYR A 18 -1.66 6.33 -12.31
CA TYR A 18 -3.01 6.21 -11.76
C TYR A 18 -4.01 6.99 -12.61
N GLY A 19 -5.16 6.37 -12.92
CA GLY A 19 -6.17 6.92 -13.80
C GLY A 19 -5.83 6.87 -15.31
N LYS A 20 -4.64 6.37 -15.66
CA LYS A 20 -4.23 6.11 -17.05
C LYS A 20 -4.16 4.61 -17.31
N ASP A 21 -3.11 3.99 -16.78
CA ASP A 21 -2.81 2.56 -16.96
C ASP A 21 -3.12 1.74 -15.70
N CYS A 22 -3.43 2.41 -14.58
CA CYS A 22 -3.76 1.79 -13.31
C CYS A 22 -5.04 2.40 -12.72
N PRO A 23 -6.17 1.67 -12.67
CA PRO A 23 -7.41 2.16 -12.06
C PRO A 23 -7.42 2.07 -10.52
N GLY A 24 -6.36 1.53 -9.91
CA GLY A 24 -6.19 1.40 -8.47
C GLY A 24 -6.32 -0.05 -7.98
N CYS A 25 -5.73 -0.32 -6.81
CA CYS A 25 -5.53 -1.68 -6.29
C CYS A 25 -6.82 -2.52 -6.18
N ARG A 26 -7.95 -1.92 -5.80
CA ARG A 26 -9.25 -2.61 -5.72
C ARG A 26 -9.75 -3.02 -7.11
N ALA A 27 -9.67 -2.12 -8.09
CA ALA A 27 -10.15 -2.37 -9.45
C ALA A 27 -9.32 -3.42 -10.19
N ILE A 28 -8.04 -3.55 -9.86
CA ILE A 28 -7.14 -4.57 -10.43
C ILE A 28 -6.94 -5.78 -9.52
N GLU A 29 -7.70 -5.88 -8.41
CA GLU A 29 -7.59 -6.98 -7.43
C GLU A 29 -6.16 -7.22 -6.93
N GLY A 30 -5.40 -6.15 -6.70
CA GLY A 30 -4.02 -6.22 -6.23
C GLY A 30 -2.98 -6.64 -7.29
N LYS A 31 -3.33 -6.65 -8.58
CA LYS A 31 -2.47 -7.08 -9.69
C LYS A 31 -2.00 -5.92 -10.58
N PRO A 32 -1.12 -5.01 -10.10
CA PRO A 32 -0.56 -3.96 -10.95
C PRO A 32 0.31 -4.54 -12.07
N CYS A 33 0.36 -3.84 -13.20
CA CYS A 33 1.02 -4.33 -14.41
C CYS A 33 2.52 -4.62 -14.24
N TRP A 34 3.20 -3.95 -13.30
CA TRP A 34 4.63 -4.11 -13.00
C TRP A 34 4.95 -5.21 -11.97
N LEU A 35 3.94 -5.88 -11.41
CA LEU A 35 4.15 -6.77 -10.27
C LEU A 35 5.06 -7.97 -10.57
N HIS A 36 5.02 -8.44 -11.82
CA HIS A 36 5.89 -9.51 -12.32
C HIS A 36 7.39 -9.14 -12.23
N GLU A 37 7.75 -7.85 -12.26
CA GLU A 37 9.13 -7.38 -12.14
C GLU A 37 9.71 -7.65 -10.75
N VAL A 38 8.85 -7.82 -9.73
CA VAL A 38 9.23 -8.16 -8.35
C VAL A 38 8.89 -9.61 -7.98
N GLY A 39 8.56 -10.45 -8.97
CA GLY A 39 8.31 -11.88 -8.78
C GLY A 39 7.03 -12.21 -8.01
N LEU A 40 6.04 -11.30 -8.02
CA LEU A 40 4.77 -11.48 -7.34
C LEU A 40 3.61 -11.55 -8.35
N GLU A 41 2.62 -12.41 -8.08
CA GLU A 41 1.39 -12.51 -8.87
C GLU A 41 0.27 -11.60 -8.34
N ILE A 42 0.20 -11.43 -7.01
CA ILE A 42 -0.71 -10.51 -6.31
C ILE A 42 0.12 -9.68 -5.33
N CYS A 43 -0.20 -8.40 -5.19
CA CYS A 43 0.47 -7.52 -4.25
C CYS A 43 0.31 -8.04 -2.81
N ASP A 44 1.42 -8.32 -2.14
CA ASP A 44 1.47 -8.83 -0.76
C ASP A 44 0.63 -8.07 0.27
N PHE A 45 0.46 -6.76 0.09
CA PHE A 45 -0.41 -5.96 0.97
C PHE A 45 -1.87 -6.20 0.66
N TYR A 46 -2.23 -6.30 -0.62
CA TYR A 46 -3.62 -6.53 -1.03
C TYR A 46 -4.05 -7.94 -0.66
N GLU A 47 -3.24 -8.95 -0.99
CA GLU A 47 -3.49 -10.34 -0.61
C GLU A 47 -3.69 -10.47 0.90
N CYS A 48 -2.73 -10.01 1.70
CA CYS A 48 -2.83 -10.16 3.15
C CYS A 48 -3.98 -9.35 3.76
N CYS A 49 -4.09 -8.07 3.39
CA CYS A 49 -5.04 -7.18 4.04
C CYS A 49 -6.48 -7.44 3.60
N VAL A 50 -6.69 -7.57 2.30
CA VAL A 50 -8.04 -7.62 1.71
C VAL A 50 -8.51 -9.06 1.54
N ILE A 51 -7.67 -9.93 0.97
CA ILE A 51 -8.09 -11.30 0.65
C ILE A 51 -8.08 -12.16 1.92
N ASP A 52 -6.95 -12.20 2.62
CA ASP A 52 -6.77 -13.11 3.76
C ASP A 52 -7.48 -12.61 5.03
N LYS A 53 -7.34 -11.30 5.33
CA LYS A 53 -7.87 -10.70 6.57
C LYS A 53 -9.23 -10.02 6.39
N GLY A 54 -9.71 -9.82 5.16
CA GLY A 54 -11.01 -9.19 4.90
C GLY A 54 -11.10 -7.71 5.31
N LEU A 55 -9.98 -7.01 5.46
CA LEU A 55 -9.92 -5.61 5.90
C LEU A 55 -10.08 -4.65 4.72
N GLU A 56 -10.53 -3.42 5.00
CA GLU A 56 -10.62 -2.37 3.98
C GLU A 56 -9.23 -1.84 3.59
N HIS A 57 -8.36 -1.68 4.58
CA HIS A 57 -6.98 -1.26 4.39
C HIS A 57 -6.13 -1.61 5.62
N CYS A 58 -4.81 -1.56 5.47
CA CYS A 58 -3.88 -2.02 6.51
C CYS A 58 -4.01 -1.25 7.84
N GLY A 59 -4.62 -0.05 7.83
CA GLY A 59 -4.89 0.74 9.03
C GLY A 59 -5.80 0.09 10.06
N GLU A 60 -6.63 -0.87 9.63
CA GLU A 60 -7.51 -1.65 10.53
C GLU A 60 -6.79 -2.84 11.17
N CYS A 61 -5.59 -3.18 10.68
CA CYS A 61 -4.83 -4.30 11.19
C CYS A 61 -4.19 -3.93 12.53
N THR A 62 -4.43 -4.71 13.57
CA THR A 62 -3.85 -4.51 14.92
C THR A 62 -2.32 -4.57 14.93
N GLU A 63 -1.73 -5.26 13.95
CA GLU A 63 -0.28 -5.42 13.79
C GLU A 63 0.41 -4.27 13.03
N ILE A 64 -0.31 -3.21 12.60
CA ILE A 64 0.30 -2.14 11.79
C ILE A 64 1.19 -1.19 12.62
N PRO A 65 2.45 -0.92 12.20
CA PRO A 65 3.17 -1.48 11.05
C PRO A 65 3.78 -2.86 11.30
N CYS A 66 3.42 -3.82 10.45
CA CYS A 66 3.97 -5.18 10.51
C CYS A 66 5.24 -5.30 9.66
N ASP A 67 5.88 -6.48 9.73
CA ASP A 67 7.08 -6.83 8.96
C ASP A 67 6.98 -6.53 7.46
N LYS A 68 5.80 -6.65 6.84
CA LYS A 68 5.62 -6.33 5.41
C LYS A 68 5.94 -4.86 5.11
N PHE A 69 5.57 -3.92 5.98
CA PHE A 69 5.95 -2.50 5.81
C PHE A 69 7.45 -2.29 5.88
N TRP A 70 8.10 -2.93 6.85
CA TRP A 70 9.53 -2.77 7.06
C TRP A 70 10.36 -3.43 5.96
N LYS A 71 9.92 -4.58 5.44
CA LYS A 71 10.59 -5.32 4.36
C LYS A 71 10.32 -4.72 2.97
N ASN A 72 9.21 -3.99 2.77
CA ASN A 72 8.86 -3.36 1.50
C ASN A 72 9.64 -2.04 1.28
N LYS A 73 10.98 -2.12 1.32
CA LYS A 73 11.86 -0.97 1.08
C LYS A 73 12.13 -0.83 -0.41
N ASN A 74 11.94 0.37 -0.95
CA ASN A 74 12.46 0.70 -2.27
C ASN A 74 14.01 0.70 -2.23
N PRO A 75 14.70 -0.05 -3.11
CA PRO A 75 16.17 -0.09 -3.14
C PRO A 75 16.85 1.28 -3.28
N ALA A 76 16.15 2.28 -3.83
CA ALA A 76 16.67 3.63 -4.00
C ALA A 76 16.57 4.52 -2.73
N TRP A 77 15.90 4.06 -1.67
CA TRP A 77 15.76 4.83 -0.43
C TRP A 77 16.80 4.43 0.62
N THR A 78 17.24 5.42 1.40
CA THR A 78 17.98 5.14 2.64
C THR A 78 17.07 4.51 3.69
N GLU A 79 17.65 3.94 4.74
CA GLU A 79 16.88 3.38 5.85
C GLU A 79 16.04 4.46 6.56
N GLU A 80 16.59 5.66 6.74
CA GLU A 80 15.89 6.78 7.38
C GLU A 80 14.72 7.28 6.52
N GLN A 81 14.91 7.36 5.20
CA GLN A 81 13.85 7.71 4.27
C GLN A 81 12.72 6.68 4.31
N HIS A 82 13.07 5.39 4.23
CA HIS A 82 12.10 4.30 4.30
C HIS A 82 11.33 4.31 5.62
N LYS A 83 12.04 4.43 6.74
CA LYS A 83 11.43 4.50 8.07
C LYS A 83 10.41 5.63 8.16
N LYS A 84 10.79 6.84 7.71
CA LYS A 84 9.89 8.00 7.72
C LYS A 84 8.65 7.76 6.85
N ILE A 85 8.82 7.18 5.66
CA ILE A 85 7.70 6.86 4.75
C ILE A 85 6.75 5.84 5.39
N VAL A 86 7.29 4.80 6.05
CA VAL A 86 6.46 3.81 6.77
C VAL A 86 5.67 4.49 7.89
N GLU A 87 6.33 5.29 8.73
CA GLU A 87 5.68 6.00 9.85
C GLU A 87 4.55 6.93 9.36
N GLU A 88 4.78 7.69 8.28
CA GLU A 88 3.77 8.57 7.67
C GLU A 88 2.58 7.77 7.11
N ARG A 89 2.84 6.63 6.46
CA ARG A 89 1.77 5.72 5.97
C ARG A 89 0.94 5.16 7.11
N VAL A 90 1.56 4.79 8.23
CA VAL A 90 0.86 4.26 9.40
C VAL A 90 -0.07 5.32 10.00
N VAL A 91 0.42 6.54 10.19
CA VAL A 91 -0.40 7.65 10.70
C VAL A 91 -1.59 7.90 9.79
N LEU A 92 -1.35 7.97 8.49
CA LEU A 92 -2.41 8.14 7.49
C LEU A 92 -3.47 7.04 7.60
N LEU A 93 -3.04 5.77 7.56
CA LEU A 93 -3.92 4.61 7.56
C LEU A 93 -4.73 4.47 8.85
N LYS A 94 -4.12 4.69 10.02
CA LYS A 94 -4.85 4.69 11.30
C LYS A 94 -5.89 5.81 11.35
N GLY A 95 -5.59 6.96 10.76
CA GLY A 95 -6.52 8.07 10.63
C GLY A 95 -7.67 7.84 9.65
N LEU A 96 -7.61 6.80 8.80
CA LEU A 96 -8.73 6.36 7.95
C LEU A 96 -9.60 5.33 8.67
N ALA A 97 -9.00 4.41 9.43
CA ALA A 97 -9.72 3.36 10.17
C ALA A 97 -10.66 3.88 11.27
N GLY A 98 -10.40 5.08 11.80
CA GLY A 98 -11.21 5.70 12.84
C GLY A 98 -12.35 6.59 12.34
N ARG A 99 -12.69 6.54 11.04
CA ARG A 99 -13.73 7.38 10.43
C ARG A 99 -15.00 6.60 10.15
#